data_AF-A0A7G9FKS8-F1
#
_entry.id   AF-A0A7G9FKS8-F1
#
_cell.length_a   1.000
_cell.length_b   1.000
_cell.length_c   1.000
_cell.angle_alpha   90.00
_cell.angle_beta   90.00
_cell.angle_gamma   90.00
#
_symmetry.space_group_name_H-M   'P 1'
#
loop_
_entity.id
_entity.type
_entity.pdbx_description
1 polymer ?
#
loop_
_entity_poly.entity_id
_entity_poly.type
_entity_poly.pdbx_seq_one_letter_code
_entity_poly.pdbx_strand_id
1 'polypeptide(L)'
;MERIDKILVHPEFQVYMRRIREQERTRVFCLHGIEHSLDVARIGYIKNLEQGLSFRQDVIYAMALLHDIGRCEEYASGKSHHEAGAELARPILLACGYTEHECAEICDAIGRHKAPSEQARSLATLLYDADKQSRNCFDCPVQEQCYWSEEKKNHTIRY
;
A
#
# COMPACT_ATOMS: atom_id res chain seq x y z
N MET A 1 15.79 -5.97 -7.34
CA MET A 1 15.04 -5.12 -8.30
C MET A 1 15.55 -3.72 -8.04
N GLU A 2 16.53 -3.23 -8.81
CA GLU A 2 17.38 -2.11 -8.37
C GLU A 2 16.61 -0.87 -7.86
N ARG A 3 15.52 -0.48 -8.55
CA ARG A 3 14.69 0.67 -8.13
C ARG A 3 13.98 0.44 -6.78
N ILE A 4 13.55 -0.79 -6.49
CA ILE A 4 12.96 -1.16 -5.19
C ILE A 4 14.02 -1.15 -4.10
N ASP A 5 15.22 -1.66 -4.41
CA ASP A 5 16.34 -1.65 -3.47
C ASP A 5 16.69 -0.20 -3.07
N LYS A 6 16.62 0.74 -4.03
CA LYS A 6 16.75 2.19 -3.78
C LYS A 6 15.64 2.75 -2.88
N ILE A 7 14.37 2.37 -3.09
CA ILE A 7 13.26 2.79 -2.21
C ILE A 7 13.51 2.31 -0.78
N LEU A 8 13.88 1.04 -0.61
CA LEU A 8 14.09 0.44 0.71
C LEU A 8 15.19 1.16 1.51
N VAL A 9 16.25 1.65 0.86
CA VAL A 9 17.32 2.40 1.53
C VAL A 9 17.11 3.92 1.51
N HIS A 10 16.03 4.41 0.91
CA HIS A 10 15.77 5.85 0.79
C HIS A 10 15.56 6.46 2.19
N PRO A 11 16.27 7.55 2.55
CA PRO A 11 16.21 8.12 3.89
C PRO A 11 14.79 8.52 4.34
N GLU A 12 14.01 9.14 3.45
CA GLU A 12 12.64 9.57 3.76
C GLU A 12 11.71 8.37 3.97
N PHE A 13 11.80 7.33 3.12
CA PHE A 13 11.02 6.11 3.28
C PHE A 13 11.28 5.48 4.66
N GLN A 14 12.56 5.36 5.03
CA GLN A 14 12.99 4.86 6.33
C GLN A 14 12.48 5.73 7.50
N VAL A 15 12.42 7.06 7.34
CA VAL A 15 11.83 7.95 8.34
C VAL A 15 10.33 7.70 8.50
N TYR A 16 9.57 7.63 7.39
CA TYR A 16 8.13 7.41 7.44
C TYR A 16 7.79 6.04 8.04
N MET A 17 8.48 4.98 7.64
CA MET A 17 8.27 3.64 8.21
C MET A 17 8.59 3.59 9.71
N ARG A 18 9.63 4.30 10.17
CA ARG A 18 9.91 4.41 11.61
C ARG A 18 8.82 5.17 12.36
N ARG A 19 8.30 6.27 11.79
CA ARG A 19 7.21 7.05 12.40
C ARG A 19 5.95 6.20 12.53
N ILE A 20 5.56 5.51 11.46
CA ILE A 20 4.40 4.59 11.47
C ILE A 20 4.57 3.54 12.56
N ARG A 21 5.73 2.86 12.61
CA ARG A 21 5.99 1.84 13.65
C ARG A 21 5.85 2.40 15.07
N GLU A 22 6.35 3.62 15.34
CA GLU A 22 6.24 4.24 16.66
C GLU A 22 4.79 4.63 16.98
N GLN A 23 4.10 5.26 16.02
CA GLN A 23 2.70 5.68 16.17
C GLN A 23 1.75 4.48 16.33
N GLU A 24 2.09 3.33 15.76
CA GLU A 24 1.33 2.09 15.86
C GLU A 24 1.77 1.17 16.99
N ARG A 25 2.72 1.58 17.85
CA ARG A 25 3.30 0.71 18.89
C ARG A 25 2.26 0.10 19.84
N THR A 26 1.16 0.80 20.09
CA THR A 26 0.05 0.35 20.95
C THR A 26 -1.21 0.00 20.16
N ARG A 27 -1.14 -0.03 18.83
CA ARG A 27 -2.26 -0.33 17.95
C ARG A 27 -2.54 -1.83 17.99
N VAL A 28 -3.79 -2.18 18.30
CA VAL A 28 -4.25 -3.58 18.35
C VAL A 28 -4.83 -4.07 17.01
N PHE A 29 -5.20 -3.15 16.12
CA PHE A 29 -5.72 -3.45 14.78
C PHE A 29 -4.59 -3.71 13.76
N CYS A 30 -4.96 -4.05 12.52
CA CYS A 30 -4.03 -4.27 11.42
C CYS A 30 -3.01 -3.12 11.32
N LEU A 31 -1.73 -3.47 11.33
CA LEU A 31 -0.59 -2.55 11.27
C LEU A 31 -0.21 -2.26 9.82
N HIS A 32 0.57 -1.21 9.61
CA HIS A 32 1.00 -0.75 8.29
C HIS A 32 2.53 -0.83 8.13
N GLY A 33 3.11 -1.90 8.66
CA GLY A 33 4.53 -2.21 8.57
C GLY A 33 4.96 -2.77 7.20
N ILE A 34 6.25 -3.08 7.10
CA ILE A 34 6.85 -3.62 5.86
C ILE A 34 6.25 -4.98 5.47
N GLU A 35 5.84 -5.81 6.43
CA GLU A 35 5.20 -7.10 6.12
C GLU A 35 3.91 -6.88 5.32
N HIS A 36 3.04 -5.97 5.78
CA HIS A 36 1.82 -5.61 5.07
C HIS A 36 2.11 -5.14 3.65
N SER A 37 3.02 -4.17 3.48
CA SER A 37 3.38 -3.67 2.14
C SER A 37 3.88 -4.77 1.20
N LEU A 38 4.65 -5.73 1.70
CA LEU A 38 5.15 -6.84 0.89
C LEU A 38 4.05 -7.85 0.54
N ASP A 39 3.09 -8.09 1.44
CA ASP A 39 1.93 -8.94 1.14
C ASP A 39 1.07 -8.31 0.06
N VAL A 40 0.80 -6.99 0.14
CA VAL A 40 0.14 -6.24 -0.93
C VAL A 40 0.89 -6.35 -2.25
N ALA A 41 2.22 -6.17 -2.24
CA ALA A 41 3.04 -6.26 -3.45
C ALA A 41 2.95 -7.64 -4.10
N ARG A 42 3.02 -8.70 -3.29
CA ARG A 42 3.01 -10.10 -3.78
C ARG A 42 1.64 -10.48 -4.31
N ILE A 43 0.57 -10.17 -3.58
CA ILE A 43 -0.81 -10.39 -4.03
C ILE A 43 -1.05 -9.62 -5.33
N GLY A 44 -0.72 -8.31 -5.36
CA GLY A 44 -0.85 -7.49 -6.57
C GLY A 44 -0.06 -8.06 -7.75
N TYR A 45 1.14 -8.59 -7.53
CA TYR A 45 1.92 -9.22 -8.58
C TYR A 45 1.28 -10.51 -9.10
N ILE A 46 0.74 -11.37 -8.23
CA ILE A 46 0.01 -12.58 -8.64
C ILE A 46 -1.21 -12.21 -9.49
N LYS A 47 -2.03 -11.27 -9.02
CA LYS A 47 -3.21 -10.79 -9.77
C LYS A 47 -2.83 -10.20 -11.13
N ASN A 48 -1.75 -9.43 -11.18
CA ASN A 48 -1.24 -8.86 -12.42
C ASN A 48 -0.92 -9.95 -13.46
N LEU A 49 -0.34 -11.08 -13.02
CA LEU A 49 -0.04 -12.22 -13.88
C LEU A 49 -1.31 -12.97 -14.29
N GLU A 50 -2.17 -13.34 -13.33
CA GLU A 50 -3.38 -14.14 -13.60
C GLU A 50 -4.39 -13.41 -14.49
N GLN A 51 -4.48 -12.09 -14.36
CA GLN A 51 -5.42 -11.27 -15.14
C GLN A 51 -4.81 -10.71 -16.43
N GLY A 52 -3.51 -10.94 -16.67
CA GLY A 52 -2.78 -10.42 -17.84
C GLY A 52 -2.77 -8.89 -17.92
N LEU A 53 -2.56 -8.19 -16.78
CA LEU A 53 -2.60 -6.72 -16.75
C LEU A 53 -1.32 -6.08 -17.30
N SER A 54 -0.22 -6.85 -17.37
CA SER A 54 1.06 -6.43 -17.95
C SER A 54 1.73 -5.23 -17.26
N PHE A 55 1.35 -4.92 -16.01
CA PHE A 55 2.09 -3.95 -15.21
C PHE A 55 3.48 -4.49 -14.88
N ARG A 56 4.47 -3.60 -14.89
CA ARG A 56 5.83 -3.94 -14.49
C ARG A 56 5.87 -4.32 -13.02
N GLN A 57 6.62 -5.36 -12.70
CA GLN A 57 6.77 -5.84 -11.32
C GLN A 57 7.27 -4.76 -10.36
N ASP A 58 8.26 -3.97 -10.77
CA ASP A 58 8.83 -2.91 -9.94
C ASP A 58 7.93 -1.68 -9.78
N VAL A 59 6.92 -1.49 -10.65
CA VAL A 59 5.87 -0.49 -10.46
C VAL A 59 4.89 -0.95 -9.38
N ILE A 60 4.46 -2.21 -9.42
CA ILE A 60 3.57 -2.80 -8.42
C ILE A 60 4.22 -2.77 -7.03
N TYR A 61 5.49 -3.17 -6.93
CA TYR A 61 6.20 -3.19 -5.65
C TYR A 61 6.42 -1.77 -5.11
N ALA A 62 6.77 -0.79 -5.95
CA ALA A 62 6.95 0.59 -5.50
C ALA A 62 5.64 1.18 -4.97
N MET A 63 4.55 0.98 -5.71
CA MET A 63 3.22 1.39 -5.28
C MET A 63 2.84 0.76 -3.92
N ALA A 64 2.99 -0.56 -3.77
CA ALA A 64 2.64 -1.25 -2.54
C ALA A 64 3.52 -0.85 -1.33
N LEU A 65 4.81 -0.60 -1.54
CA LEU A 65 5.70 -0.10 -0.49
C LEU A 65 5.32 1.31 -0.03
N LEU A 66 4.84 2.15 -0.95
CA LEU A 66 4.60 3.57 -0.68
C LEU A 66 3.14 3.88 -0.30
N HIS A 67 2.19 2.96 -0.49
CA HIS A 67 0.76 3.30 -0.38
C HIS A 67 0.31 3.81 1.00
N ASP A 68 0.89 3.28 2.07
CA ASP A 68 0.53 3.62 3.45
C ASP A 68 1.49 4.62 4.12
N ILE A 69 2.52 5.13 3.42
CA ILE A 69 3.49 6.04 4.07
C ILE A 69 2.83 7.33 4.59
N GLY A 70 1.71 7.73 4.00
CA GLY A 70 0.91 8.87 4.47
C GLY A 70 0.25 8.66 5.84
N ARG A 71 0.23 7.44 6.38
CA ARG A 71 -0.28 7.15 7.73
C ARG A 71 0.43 7.96 8.80
N CYS A 72 1.72 8.26 8.62
CA CYS A 72 2.44 9.08 9.58
C CYS A 72 1.86 10.49 9.73
N GLU A 73 1.34 11.06 8.64
CA GLU A 73 0.71 12.38 8.62
C GLU A 73 -0.74 12.32 9.11
N GLU A 74 -1.47 11.24 8.81
CA GLU A 74 -2.82 11.01 9.33
C GLU A 74 -2.83 10.95 10.85
N TYR A 75 -1.88 10.23 11.46
CA TYR A 75 -1.75 10.15 12.91
C TYR A 75 -1.29 11.46 13.55
N ALA A 76 -0.54 12.30 12.82
CA ALA A 76 0.03 13.54 13.36
C ALA A 76 -0.90 14.76 13.22
N SER A 77 -1.62 14.87 12.10
CA SER A 77 -2.37 16.08 11.72
C SER A 77 -3.82 15.83 11.30
N GLY A 78 -4.23 14.56 11.18
CA GLY A 78 -5.56 14.19 10.68
C GLY A 78 -5.72 14.36 9.16
N LYS A 79 -4.65 14.72 8.43
CA LYS A 79 -4.65 14.74 6.95
C LYS A 79 -4.91 13.32 6.41
N SER A 80 -5.72 13.21 5.36
CA SER A 80 -5.99 11.93 4.70
C SER A 80 -4.67 11.25 4.29
N HIS A 81 -4.43 10.02 4.75
CA HIS A 81 -3.19 9.28 4.41
C HIS A 81 -3.07 9.00 2.91
N HIS A 82 -4.19 8.98 2.16
CA HIS A 82 -4.15 8.79 0.71
C HIS A 82 -3.53 10.00 0.00
N GLU A 83 -3.98 11.20 0.35
CA GLU A 83 -3.47 12.45 -0.23
C GLU A 83 -2.02 12.70 0.20
N ALA A 84 -1.76 12.54 1.50
CA ALA A 84 -0.40 12.65 2.03
C ALA A 84 0.52 11.58 1.41
N GLY A 85 0.06 10.34 1.28
CA GLY A 85 0.84 9.25 0.68
C GLY A 85 1.25 9.53 -0.75
N ALA A 86 0.34 10.05 -1.59
CA ALA A 86 0.65 10.42 -2.96
C ALA A 86 1.69 11.55 -3.05
N GLU A 87 1.57 12.57 -2.19
CA GLU A 87 2.54 13.67 -2.11
C GLU A 87 3.93 13.20 -1.65
N LEU A 88 3.99 12.35 -0.63
CA LEU A 88 5.23 11.82 -0.06
C LEU A 88 5.91 10.79 -0.98
N ALA A 89 5.14 10.03 -1.77
CA ALA A 89 5.67 9.01 -2.66
C ALA A 89 6.44 9.60 -3.85
N ARG A 90 5.96 10.71 -4.41
CA ARG A 90 6.52 11.32 -5.62
C ARG A 90 8.02 11.63 -5.55
N PRO A 91 8.55 12.35 -4.52
CA PRO A 91 9.99 12.64 -4.44
C PRO A 91 10.83 11.37 -4.32
N ILE A 92 10.35 10.36 -3.57
CA ILE A 92 11.04 9.07 -3.42
C ILE A 92 11.13 8.35 -4.77
N LEU A 93 10.03 8.29 -5.52
CA LEU A 93 9.98 7.64 -6.83
C LEU A 93 10.94 8.29 -7.83
N LEU A 94 10.94 9.62 -7.92
CA LEU A 94 11.87 10.35 -8.80
C LEU A 94 13.33 10.08 -8.42
N ALA A 95 13.66 10.13 -7.12
CA ALA A 95 15.01 9.83 -6.63
C ALA A 95 15.44 8.38 -6.92
N CYS A 96 14.49 7.45 -7.01
CA CYS A 96 14.75 6.04 -7.31
C CYS A 96 14.78 5.71 -8.82
N GLY A 97 14.62 6.71 -9.69
CA GLY A 97 14.72 6.55 -11.14
C GLY A 97 13.43 6.08 -11.82
N TYR A 98 12.27 6.40 -11.24
CA TYR A 98 11.00 6.30 -11.94
C TYR A 98 10.79 7.51 -12.85
N THR A 99 10.21 7.29 -14.02
CA THR A 99 9.86 8.36 -14.95
C THR A 99 8.70 9.20 -14.41
N GLU A 100 8.54 10.42 -14.91
CA GLU A 100 7.39 11.27 -14.57
C GLU A 100 6.04 10.56 -14.80
N HIS A 101 5.94 9.79 -15.89
CA HIS A 101 4.74 9.01 -16.19
C HIS A 101 4.48 7.92 -15.15
N GLU A 102 5.48 7.09 -14.84
CA GLU A 102 5.35 6.07 -13.79
C GLU A 102 5.05 6.68 -12.42
N CYS A 103 5.67 7.81 -12.10
CA CYS A 103 5.39 8.53 -10.86
C CYS A 103 3.94 8.99 -10.79
N ALA A 104 3.40 9.56 -11.87
CA ALA A 104 2.01 10.00 -11.93
C ALA A 104 1.05 8.81 -11.76
N GLU A 105 1.28 7.69 -12.45
CA GLU A 105 0.44 6.49 -12.31
C GLU A 105 0.46 5.90 -10.89
N ILE A 106 1.65 5.79 -10.28
CA ILE A 106 1.79 5.26 -8.92
C ILE A 106 1.13 6.21 -7.90
N CYS A 107 1.38 7.52 -8.01
CA CYS A 107 0.82 8.50 -7.08
C CYS A 107 -0.71 8.57 -7.20
N ASP A 108 -1.26 8.46 -8.42
CA ASP A 108 -2.71 8.41 -8.64
C ASP A 108 -3.33 7.17 -7.99
N ALA A 109 -2.69 6.01 -8.14
CA ALA A 109 -3.13 4.78 -7.48
C ALA A 109 -3.11 4.92 -5.95
N ILE A 110 -2.04 5.47 -5.37
CA ILE A 110 -1.94 5.73 -3.93
C ILE A 110 -3.01 6.75 -3.47
N GLY A 111 -3.26 7.82 -4.23
CA GLY A 111 -4.26 8.81 -3.86
C GLY A 111 -5.70 8.29 -3.86
N ARG A 112 -6.00 7.21 -4.60
CA ARG A 112 -7.37 6.74 -4.85
C ARG A 112 -7.71 5.39 -4.20
N HIS A 113 -6.77 4.71 -3.54
CA HIS A 113 -6.98 3.33 -3.05
C HIS A 113 -7.98 3.17 -1.89
N LYS A 114 -8.75 4.21 -1.51
CA LYS A 114 -9.81 4.11 -0.49
C LYS A 114 -11.06 3.37 -0.98
N ALA A 115 -11.33 3.46 -2.28
CA ALA A 115 -12.55 2.97 -2.91
C ALA A 115 -12.22 2.18 -4.18
N PRO A 116 -13.11 1.27 -4.61
CA PRO A 116 -12.97 0.63 -5.91
C PRO A 116 -12.85 1.69 -7.00
N SER A 117 -11.83 1.57 -7.85
CA SER A 117 -11.72 2.40 -9.04
C SER A 117 -12.76 1.97 -10.08
N GLU A 118 -13.44 2.93 -10.71
CA GLU A 118 -14.36 2.68 -11.83
C GLU A 118 -13.63 2.12 -13.06
N GLN A 119 -12.30 2.32 -13.14
CA GLN A 119 -11.46 1.80 -14.20
C GLN A 119 -10.99 0.39 -13.84
N ALA A 120 -11.81 -0.59 -14.26
CA ALA A 120 -11.41 -1.99 -14.24
C ALA A 120 -10.03 -2.16 -14.89
N ARG A 121 -9.15 -2.95 -14.26
CA ARG A 121 -7.78 -3.24 -14.72
C ARG A 121 -6.75 -2.11 -14.53
N SER A 122 -7.04 -1.09 -13.72
CA SER A 122 -6.07 -0.04 -13.37
C SER A 122 -5.12 -0.45 -12.24
N LEU A 123 -3.99 0.25 -12.11
CA LEU A 123 -3.05 0.10 -11.00
C LEU A 123 -3.72 0.41 -9.64
N ALA A 124 -4.65 1.38 -9.62
CA ALA A 124 -5.46 1.71 -8.44
C ALA A 124 -6.39 0.57 -8.03
N THR A 125 -7.06 -0.10 -8.98
CA THR A 125 -7.88 -1.28 -8.71
C THR A 125 -7.02 -2.41 -8.13
N LEU A 126 -5.86 -2.64 -8.73
CA LEU A 126 -4.92 -3.66 -8.29
C LEU A 126 -4.46 -3.43 -6.85
N LEU A 127 -4.11 -2.18 -6.50
CA LEU A 127 -3.74 -1.79 -5.14
C LEU A 127 -4.88 -2.01 -4.15
N TYR A 128 -6.06 -1.50 -4.48
CA TYR A 128 -7.24 -1.60 -3.62
C TYR A 128 -7.58 -3.07 -3.30
N ASP A 129 -7.56 -3.94 -4.31
CA ASP A 129 -7.85 -5.36 -4.13
C ASP A 129 -6.77 -6.03 -3.27
N ALA A 130 -5.50 -5.78 -3.58
CA ALA A 130 -4.37 -6.40 -2.89
C ALA A 130 -4.24 -5.95 -1.41
N ASP A 131 -4.43 -4.66 -1.09
CA ASP A 131 -4.44 -4.14 0.29
C ASP A 131 -5.55 -4.76 1.13
N LYS A 132 -6.72 -4.99 0.52
CA LYS A 132 -7.82 -5.64 1.24
C LYS A 132 -7.57 -7.11 1.45
N GLN A 133 -7.08 -7.81 0.44
CA GLN A 133 -6.86 -9.25 0.49
C GLN A 133 -5.65 -9.65 1.35
N SER A 134 -4.69 -8.77 1.58
CA SER A 134 -3.55 -9.04 2.46
C SER A 134 -3.92 -9.19 3.94
N ARG A 135 -5.15 -8.81 4.34
CA ARG A 135 -5.56 -8.86 5.75
C ARG A 135 -6.02 -10.26 6.14
N ASN A 136 -5.28 -10.95 7.00
CA ASN A 136 -5.58 -12.30 7.47
C ASN A 136 -6.65 -12.32 8.58
N CYS A 137 -7.88 -11.92 8.28
CA CYS A 137 -8.93 -11.82 9.31
C CYS A 137 -9.26 -13.16 9.98
N PHE A 138 -9.03 -14.28 9.30
CA PHE A 138 -9.20 -15.65 9.83
C PHE A 138 -8.27 -15.99 11.02
N ASP A 139 -7.22 -15.19 11.26
CA ASP A 139 -6.26 -15.36 12.36
C ASP A 139 -6.15 -14.06 13.20
N CYS A 140 -7.19 -13.22 13.20
CA CYS A 140 -7.17 -11.93 13.88
C CYS A 140 -7.66 -12.04 15.34
N PRO A 141 -6.81 -11.76 16.35
CA PRO A 141 -7.19 -11.91 17.76
C PRO A 141 -8.18 -10.84 18.27
N VAL A 142 -8.38 -9.76 17.51
CA VAL A 142 -9.28 -8.65 17.87
C VAL A 142 -10.41 -8.47 16.85
N GLN A 143 -10.80 -9.56 16.17
CA GLN A 143 -11.80 -9.54 15.11
C GLN A 143 -13.16 -8.97 15.54
N GLU A 144 -13.58 -9.25 16.78
CA GLU A 144 -14.84 -8.76 17.35
C GLU A 144 -14.88 -7.24 17.53
N GLN A 145 -13.71 -6.61 17.70
CA GLN A 145 -13.56 -5.16 17.87
C GLN A 145 -13.37 -4.44 16.53
N CYS A 146 -13.23 -5.19 15.43
CA CYS A 146 -12.90 -4.63 14.14
C CYS A 146 -14.09 -3.89 13.52
N TYR A 147 -13.82 -2.67 13.04
CA TYR A 147 -14.82 -1.81 12.40
C TYR A 147 -15.20 -2.24 10.97
N TRP A 148 -14.50 -3.21 10.38
CA TRP A 148 -14.91 -3.80 9.10
C TRP A 148 -16.17 -4.64 9.30
N SER A 149 -17.13 -4.52 8.37
CA SER A 149 -18.27 -5.42 8.31
C SER A 149 -17.82 -6.85 7.96
N GLU A 150 -18.65 -7.84 8.29
CA GLU A 150 -18.32 -9.25 8.04
C GLU A 150 -18.07 -9.54 6.56
N GLU A 151 -18.75 -8.85 5.63
CA GLU A 151 -18.53 -9.06 4.19
C GLU A 151 -17.15 -8.54 3.72
N LYS A 152 -16.53 -7.64 4.47
CA LYS A 152 -15.19 -7.09 4.16
C LYS A 152 -14.06 -7.96 4.74
N LYS A 153 -14.34 -8.79 5.74
CA LYS A 153 -13.32 -9.59 6.43
C LYS A 153 -12.92 -10.81 5.59
N ASN A 154 -11.63 -11.11 5.52
CA ASN A 154 -11.13 -12.32 4.85
C ASN A 154 -11.11 -13.49 5.82
N HIS A 155 -12.20 -14.26 5.87
CA HIS A 155 -12.32 -15.49 6.69
C HIS A 155 -11.70 -16.74 6.05
N THR A 156 -11.18 -16.59 4.83
CA THR A 156 -10.46 -17.63 4.08
C THR A 156 -9.27 -16.98 3.39
N ILE A 157 -8.31 -17.79 2.94
CA ILE A 157 -7.23 -17.30 2.10
C ILE A 157 -7.83 -16.74 0.79
N ARG A 158 -7.46 -15.52 0.45
CA ARG A 158 -7.84 -14.81 -0.78
C ARG A 158 -6.61 -14.08 -1.33
N TYR A 159 -6.50 -13.98 -2.65
CA TYR A 159 -5.51 -13.16 -3.34
C TYR A 159 -6.05 -12.69 -4.70
#